data_AF-A0A2V5I6X6-F1
#
_entry.id   AF-A0A2V5I6X6-F1
#
_cell.length_a   1.000
_cell.length_b   1.000
_cell.length_c   1.000
_cell.angle_alpha   90.00
_cell.angle_beta   90.00
_cell.angle_gamma   90.00
#
_symmetry.space_group_name_H-M   'P 1'
#
loop_
_entity.id
_entity.type
_entity.pdbx_description
1 polymer ?
#
loop_
_entity_poly.entity_id
_entity_poly.type
_entity_poly.pdbx_seq_one_letter_code
_entity_poly.pdbx_strand_id
1 'polypeptide(L)'
;MEPFLFDTFSPGAIKPTGWLQDQIQLSADGLGGNLMEFYRYVQRSTWLGGEYEYSELHESSPYWFNYIVPLAWSLDDDTLKSQARYYLDYQYAEADPSQEERVVDAMHKFVVLVHSMLGDYFTGLIENKSLGDNFDPNGFGLSRTHELPISLMWLYDNHPRNNSQIILGAVQRDQPSAFELVQPAVAGFAIDASTALFHRRESSSDALANPIFAKDAPPVSISVDAYRVNWPTTLDAAALPPIHPPVNAADRTTIKLIPFGAAKLRIAQFPVADISAVILCEYNWCGSPCRARQNSLEKRR
;
A
#
# COMPACT_ATOMS: atom_id res chain seq x y z
N MET A 1 -12.91 -14.81 12.86
CA MET A 1 -12.03 -14.26 13.91
C MET A 1 -12.32 -12.78 13.92
N GLU A 2 -13.04 -12.33 14.93
CA GLU A 2 -13.18 -10.90 15.21
C GLU A 2 -11.78 -10.40 15.64
N PRO A 3 -11.24 -9.31 15.07
CA PRO A 3 -10.01 -8.72 15.56
C PRO A 3 -10.23 -8.25 17.02
N PHE A 4 -9.17 -8.29 17.83
CA PHE A 4 -9.22 -7.69 19.16
C PHE A 4 -9.62 -6.23 19.04
N LEU A 5 -10.84 -5.90 19.49
CA LEU A 5 -11.31 -4.53 19.62
C LEU A 5 -10.55 -3.92 20.80
N PHE A 6 -9.50 -3.16 20.52
CA PHE A 6 -8.91 -2.28 21.51
C PHE A 6 -9.65 -0.94 21.44
N ASP A 7 -10.33 -0.58 22.52
CA ASP A 7 -10.88 0.76 22.65
C ASP A 7 -9.71 1.75 22.78
N THR A 8 -9.62 2.69 21.84
CA THR A 8 -8.68 3.79 21.94
C THR A 8 -9.24 4.82 22.92
N PHE A 9 -8.37 5.34 23.78
CA PHE A 9 -8.74 6.51 24.58
C PHE A 9 -8.90 7.72 23.67
N SER A 10 -9.94 8.52 23.90
CA SER A 10 -10.06 9.80 23.21
C SER A 10 -8.80 10.65 23.42
N PRO A 11 -8.32 11.39 22.41
CA PRO A 11 -7.21 12.31 22.58
C PRO A 11 -7.44 13.25 23.78
N GLY A 12 -6.47 13.28 24.70
CA GLY A 12 -6.57 14.06 25.95
C GLY A 12 -7.26 13.34 27.13
N ALA A 13 -7.80 12.14 26.96
CA ALA A 13 -8.38 11.35 28.07
C ALA A 13 -7.31 10.85 29.06
N ILE A 14 -6.06 10.73 28.61
CA ILE A 14 -4.89 10.48 29.45
C ILE A 14 -4.08 11.77 29.48
N LYS A 15 -3.84 12.29 30.68
CA LYS A 15 -3.05 13.51 30.91
C LYS A 15 -1.70 13.15 31.51
N PRO A 16 -0.58 13.68 30.98
CA PRO A 16 0.72 13.44 31.57
C PRO A 16 0.84 14.15 32.92
N THR A 17 1.72 13.64 33.78
CA THR A 17 2.03 14.23 35.09
C THR A 17 3.53 14.14 35.37
N GLY A 18 4.01 14.95 36.31
CA GLY A 18 5.42 14.99 36.70
C GLY A 18 6.34 15.37 35.54
N TRP A 19 7.48 14.68 35.41
CA TRP A 19 8.50 15.02 34.42
C TRP A 19 7.98 15.10 32.97
N LEU A 20 7.09 14.19 32.56
CA LEU A 20 6.56 14.21 31.21
C LEU A 20 5.71 15.45 30.94
N GLN A 21 4.88 15.86 31.92
CA GLN A 21 4.13 17.12 31.86
C GLN A 21 5.08 18.31 31.70
N ASP A 22 6.16 18.36 32.48
CA ASP A 22 7.15 19.44 32.40
C ASP A 22 7.82 19.50 31.02
N GLN A 23 8.18 18.34 30.43
CA GLN A 23 8.82 18.31 29.11
C GLN A 23 7.88 18.79 28.00
N ILE A 24 6.63 18.36 28.02
CA ILE A 24 5.69 18.79 26.98
C ILE A 24 5.30 20.26 27.19
N GLN A 25 5.20 20.75 28.43
CA GLN A 25 5.00 22.18 28.70
C GLN A 25 6.18 23.02 28.18
N LEU A 26 7.43 22.60 28.42
CA LEU A 26 8.60 23.27 27.85
C LEU A 26 8.60 23.27 26.32
N SER A 27 8.08 22.20 25.70
CA SER A 27 8.00 22.09 24.24
C SER A 27 6.90 22.99 23.65
N ALA A 28 5.83 23.22 24.41
CA ALA A 28 4.78 24.19 24.11
C ALA A 28 5.27 25.64 24.27
N ASP A 29 5.88 25.95 25.42
CA ASP A 29 6.38 27.30 25.71
C ASP A 29 7.60 27.68 24.87
N GLY A 30 8.33 26.67 24.38
CA GLY A 30 9.55 26.81 23.60
C GLY A 30 9.33 26.89 22.10
N LEU A 31 10.33 26.43 21.35
CA LEU A 31 10.35 26.54 19.89
C LEU A 31 9.10 25.91 19.24
N GLY A 32 8.73 24.70 19.67
CA GLY A 32 7.70 23.88 19.02
C GLY A 32 6.30 24.51 19.02
N GLY A 33 5.85 25.05 20.16
CA GLY A 33 4.53 25.68 20.25
C GLY A 33 4.44 27.09 19.65
N ASN A 34 5.58 27.72 19.35
CA ASN A 34 5.66 29.07 18.79
C ASN A 34 6.01 29.10 17.29
N LEU A 35 6.18 27.94 16.62
CA LEU A 35 6.53 27.90 15.19
C LEU A 35 5.50 28.64 14.31
N MET A 36 4.23 28.67 14.73
CA MET A 36 3.16 29.36 14.01
C MET A 36 3.25 30.90 14.07
N GLU A 37 4.08 31.45 14.96
CA GLU A 37 4.25 32.90 15.11
C GLU A 37 5.30 33.48 14.16
N PHE A 38 6.33 32.70 13.79
CA PHE A 38 7.49 33.23 13.09
C PHE A 38 8.13 32.29 12.07
N TYR A 39 7.95 30.97 12.17
CA TYR A 39 8.66 30.05 11.31
C TYR A 39 8.01 30.02 9.94
N ARG A 40 8.68 30.61 8.95
CA ARG A 40 8.13 30.86 7.61
C ARG A 40 7.53 29.63 6.93
N TYR A 41 8.09 28.44 7.16
CA TYR A 41 7.60 27.19 6.56
C TYR A 41 6.36 26.63 7.25
N VAL A 42 5.99 27.17 8.41
CA VAL A 42 4.78 26.80 9.16
C VAL A 42 3.75 27.93 9.02
N GLN A 43 4.07 29.14 9.47
CA GLN A 43 3.17 30.31 9.42
C GLN A 43 2.78 30.73 7.99
N ARG A 44 3.71 30.66 7.05
CA ARG A 44 3.52 31.10 5.65
C ARG A 44 3.65 29.95 4.66
N SER A 45 3.35 28.74 5.16
CA SER A 45 3.34 27.52 4.36
C SER A 45 2.40 27.64 3.17
N THR A 46 2.75 26.97 2.08
CA THR A 46 1.84 26.77 0.95
C THR A 46 0.51 26.11 1.36
N TRP A 47 0.51 25.28 2.41
CA TRP A 47 -0.69 24.68 3.00
C TRP A 47 -1.67 25.67 3.62
N LEU A 48 -1.25 26.92 3.83
CA LEU A 48 -2.09 28.01 4.35
C LEU A 48 -2.36 29.09 3.29
N GLY A 49 -2.05 28.79 2.02
CA GLY A 49 -2.09 29.77 0.94
C GLY A 49 -0.90 30.74 0.94
N GLY A 50 0.16 30.44 1.68
CA GLY A 50 1.43 31.17 1.64
C GLY A 50 2.34 30.73 0.49
N GLU A 51 3.60 31.17 0.53
CA GLU A 51 4.55 31.03 -0.58
C GLU A 51 5.82 30.26 -0.19
N TYR A 52 5.89 29.71 1.03
CA TYR A 52 7.14 29.15 1.56
C TYR A 52 7.04 27.65 1.77
N GLU A 53 8.03 26.93 1.24
CA GLU A 53 8.36 25.55 1.60
C GLU A 53 9.87 25.32 1.61
N TYR A 54 10.32 24.37 2.43
CA TYR A 54 11.73 24.00 2.54
C TYR A 54 12.14 22.90 1.56
N SER A 55 11.17 22.14 1.06
CA SER A 55 11.35 21.06 0.10
C SER A 55 10.16 21.00 -0.86
N GLU A 56 10.38 20.38 -2.02
CA GLU A 56 9.34 20.07 -3.01
C GLU A 56 8.30 19.06 -2.48
N LEU A 57 8.54 18.44 -1.32
CA LEU A 57 7.60 17.53 -0.68
C LEU A 57 6.58 18.26 0.21
N HIS A 58 6.78 19.55 0.47
CA HIS A 58 5.86 20.40 1.24
C HIS A 58 5.56 19.87 2.65
N GLU A 59 6.51 19.24 3.33
CA GLU A 59 6.21 18.45 4.54
C GLU A 59 6.27 19.23 5.85
N SER A 60 6.82 20.44 5.83
CA SER A 60 7.17 21.19 7.04
C SER A 60 5.95 21.48 7.92
N SER A 61 4.89 21.99 7.31
CA SER A 61 3.67 22.37 7.99
C SER A 61 2.83 21.16 8.43
N PRO A 62 2.67 20.10 7.60
CA PRO A 62 2.07 18.83 8.05
C PRO A 62 2.82 18.17 9.21
N TYR A 63 4.17 18.18 9.21
CA TYR A 63 4.95 17.65 10.33
C TYR A 63 4.76 18.47 11.61
N TRP A 64 4.72 19.79 11.50
CA TRP A 64 4.36 20.65 12.63
C TRP A 64 2.94 20.36 13.13
N PHE A 65 1.97 20.18 12.23
CA PHE A 65 0.58 19.90 12.60
C PHE A 65 0.44 18.57 13.34
N ASN A 66 1.11 17.51 12.85
CA ASN A 66 1.17 16.21 13.53
C ASN A 66 1.76 16.31 14.96
N TYR A 67 2.68 17.25 15.18
CA TYR A 67 3.24 17.53 16.50
C TYR A 67 2.31 18.37 17.40
N ILE A 68 1.67 19.42 16.85
CA ILE A 68 0.93 20.40 17.66
C ILE A 68 -0.39 19.85 18.21
N VAL A 69 -1.05 18.95 17.48
CA VAL A 69 -2.33 18.32 17.88
C VAL A 69 -2.20 17.52 19.18
N PRO A 70 -1.34 16.49 19.31
CA PRO A 70 -1.24 15.76 20.57
C PRO A 70 -0.76 16.66 21.71
N LEU A 71 0.08 17.66 21.44
CA LEU A 71 0.58 18.60 22.45
C LEU A 71 -0.56 19.46 23.04
N ALA A 72 -1.36 20.08 22.17
CA ALA A 72 -2.45 20.97 22.55
C ALA A 72 -3.51 20.26 23.40
N TRP A 73 -3.90 19.03 23.03
CA TRP A 73 -4.89 18.26 23.77
C TRP A 73 -4.32 17.55 25.01
N SER A 74 -3.02 17.25 25.05
CA SER A 74 -2.38 16.71 26.26
C SER A 74 -2.29 17.77 27.35
N LEU A 75 -1.88 19.00 26.99
CA LEU A 75 -1.77 20.13 27.92
C LEU A 75 -3.10 20.82 28.22
N ASP A 76 -4.13 20.53 27.42
CA ASP A 76 -5.39 21.29 27.44
C ASP A 76 -5.22 22.78 27.07
N ASP A 77 -4.20 23.12 26.29
CA ASP A 77 -3.84 24.51 25.97
C ASP A 77 -4.72 25.10 24.85
N ASP A 78 -5.48 26.15 25.16
CA ASP A 78 -6.42 26.77 24.23
C ASP A 78 -5.74 27.54 23.09
N THR A 79 -4.56 28.13 23.33
CA THR A 79 -3.78 28.80 22.29
C THR A 79 -3.30 27.79 21.26
N LEU A 80 -2.71 26.67 21.70
CA LEU A 80 -2.25 25.64 20.78
C LEU A 80 -3.41 24.96 20.05
N LYS A 81 -4.55 24.73 20.72
CA LYS A 81 -5.77 24.23 20.07
C LYS A 81 -6.25 25.22 19.01
N SER A 82 -6.16 26.53 19.26
CA SER A 82 -6.55 27.53 18.27
C SER A 82 -5.66 27.52 17.04
N GLN A 83 -4.33 27.34 17.20
CA GLN A 83 -3.40 27.19 16.08
C GLN A 83 -3.68 25.92 15.26
N ALA A 84 -3.90 24.79 15.94
CA ALA A 84 -4.26 23.53 15.30
C ALA A 84 -5.58 23.64 14.52
N ARG A 85 -6.61 24.23 15.13
CA ARG A 85 -7.89 24.48 14.47
C ARG A 85 -7.74 25.42 13.29
N TYR A 86 -7.01 26.54 13.43
CA TYR A 86 -6.74 27.44 12.32
C TYR A 86 -6.09 26.74 11.11
N TYR A 87 -5.14 25.85 11.37
CA TYR A 87 -4.52 25.03 10.32
C TYR A 87 -5.52 24.05 9.68
N LEU A 88 -6.36 23.40 10.48
CA LEU A 88 -7.41 22.50 10.02
C LEU A 88 -8.56 23.23 9.29
N ASP A 89 -8.87 24.46 9.70
CA ASP A 89 -9.89 25.34 9.12
C ASP A 89 -9.52 25.80 7.70
N TYR A 90 -8.27 25.64 7.29
CA TYR A 90 -7.85 25.77 5.90
C TYR A 90 -8.03 24.46 5.11
N GLN A 91 -7.87 23.31 5.77
CA GLN A 91 -8.16 21.96 5.22
C GLN A 91 -9.67 21.62 5.23
N TYR A 92 -10.50 22.53 5.77
CA TYR A 92 -11.93 22.42 6.06
C TYR A 92 -12.84 22.13 4.87
N ALA A 93 -12.29 22.03 3.65
CA ALA A 93 -13.03 21.51 2.50
C ALA A 93 -13.47 20.05 2.69
N GLU A 94 -12.89 19.30 3.63
CA GLU A 94 -13.37 17.96 4.02
C GLU A 94 -14.33 17.95 5.22
N ALA A 95 -14.47 19.04 5.97
CA ALA A 95 -15.32 19.12 7.17
C ALA A 95 -16.62 19.91 6.99
N ASP A 96 -16.82 20.54 5.83
CA ASP A 96 -18.02 21.29 5.47
C ASP A 96 -18.99 20.41 4.64
N PRO A 97 -20.14 19.98 5.18
CA PRO A 97 -21.14 19.22 4.44
C PRO A 97 -21.64 19.94 3.17
N SER A 98 -21.52 21.27 3.09
CA SER A 98 -21.87 22.03 1.89
C SER A 98 -20.95 21.73 0.69
N GLN A 99 -19.74 21.20 0.94
CA GLN A 99 -18.75 20.86 -0.08
C GLN A 99 -18.75 19.37 -0.43
N GLU A 100 -19.49 18.54 0.33
CA GLU A 100 -19.52 17.08 0.18
C GLU A 100 -19.80 16.67 -1.27
N GLU A 101 -20.83 17.24 -1.90
CA GLU A 101 -21.19 16.89 -3.28
C GLU A 101 -20.08 17.25 -4.27
N ARG A 102 -19.41 18.40 -4.10
CA ARG A 102 -18.28 18.82 -4.94
C ARG A 102 -17.08 17.88 -4.80
N VAL A 103 -16.78 17.45 -3.58
CA VAL A 103 -15.67 16.54 -3.28
C VAL A 103 -15.98 15.14 -3.81
N VAL A 104 -17.16 14.60 -3.51
CA VAL A 104 -17.62 13.30 -4.02
C VAL A 104 -17.63 13.29 -5.55
N ASP A 105 -18.08 14.36 -6.21
CA ASP A 105 -18.02 14.50 -7.67
C ASP A 105 -16.58 14.44 -8.21
N ALA A 106 -15.64 15.11 -7.55
CA ALA A 106 -14.23 15.08 -7.91
C ALA A 106 -13.63 13.68 -7.71
N MET A 107 -13.94 13.01 -6.60
CA MET A 107 -13.50 11.64 -6.31
C MET A 107 -14.04 10.64 -7.36
N HIS A 108 -15.29 10.81 -7.81
CA HIS A 108 -15.86 9.96 -8.87
C HIS A 108 -15.21 10.19 -10.24
N LYS A 109 -14.82 11.44 -10.57
CA LYS A 109 -14.04 11.70 -11.79
C LYS A 109 -12.64 11.10 -11.68
N PHE A 110 -12.03 11.24 -10.51
CA PHE A 110 -10.71 10.70 -10.23
C PHE A 110 -10.68 9.17 -10.29
N VAL A 111 -11.63 8.46 -9.68
CA VAL A 111 -11.65 6.98 -9.69
C VAL A 111 -11.83 6.40 -11.08
N VAL A 112 -12.60 7.05 -11.96
CA VAL A 112 -12.73 6.64 -13.36
C VAL A 112 -11.39 6.77 -14.10
N LEU A 113 -10.67 7.87 -13.87
CA LEU A 113 -9.35 8.11 -14.44
C LEU A 113 -8.34 7.09 -13.91
N VAL A 114 -8.26 6.91 -12.58
CA VAL A 114 -7.39 5.93 -11.93
C VAL A 114 -7.66 4.52 -12.45
N HIS A 115 -8.92 4.09 -12.49
CA HIS A 115 -9.28 2.76 -13.00
C HIS A 115 -8.82 2.55 -14.44
N SER A 116 -8.98 3.56 -15.30
CA SER A 116 -8.51 3.52 -16.69
C SER A 116 -6.99 3.46 -16.77
N MET A 117 -6.30 4.30 -16.01
CA MET A 117 -4.84 4.42 -15.98
C MET A 117 -4.18 3.15 -15.45
N LEU A 118 -4.69 2.59 -14.36
CA LEU A 118 -4.23 1.31 -13.82
C LEU A 118 -4.50 0.14 -14.79
N GLY A 119 -5.61 0.19 -15.53
CA GLY A 119 -5.93 -0.78 -16.57
C GLY A 119 -5.04 -0.69 -17.82
N ASP A 120 -4.44 0.47 -18.06
CA ASP A 120 -3.52 0.72 -19.17
C ASP A 120 -2.06 0.66 -18.69
N TYR A 121 -1.59 -0.55 -18.40
CA TYR A 121 -0.21 -0.83 -17.98
C TYR A 121 0.29 0.02 -16.80
N PHE A 122 -0.58 0.32 -15.82
CA PHE A 122 -0.23 1.13 -14.65
C PHE A 122 0.29 2.54 -15.01
N THR A 123 -0.21 3.11 -16.12
CA THR A 123 0.15 4.46 -16.56
C THR A 123 -0.08 5.47 -15.44
N GLY A 124 0.89 6.36 -15.18
CA GLY A 124 0.84 7.35 -14.09
C GLY A 124 0.92 6.76 -12.68
N LEU A 125 1.23 5.47 -12.56
CA LEU A 125 1.72 4.84 -11.33
C LEU A 125 3.17 4.34 -11.51
N ILE A 126 3.49 3.82 -12.70
CA ILE A 126 4.83 3.36 -13.06
C ILE A 126 5.33 4.18 -14.25
N GLU A 127 6.57 4.67 -14.16
CA GLU A 127 7.25 5.39 -15.24
C GLU A 127 7.31 4.53 -16.52
N ASN A 128 6.72 5.02 -17.62
CA ASN A 128 6.84 4.37 -18.92
C ASN A 128 7.97 4.98 -19.76
N LYS A 129 9.20 4.52 -19.53
CA LYS A 129 10.41 4.98 -20.24
C LYS A 129 10.33 4.87 -21.76
N SER A 130 9.54 3.92 -22.29
CA SER A 130 9.40 3.72 -23.73
C SER A 130 8.62 4.84 -24.43
N LEU A 131 7.82 5.59 -23.68
CA LEU A 131 7.04 6.73 -24.15
C LEU A 131 7.72 8.08 -23.84
N GLY A 132 8.92 8.07 -23.25
CA GLY A 132 9.59 9.29 -22.78
C GLY A 132 8.92 9.92 -21.56
N ASP A 133 8.15 9.14 -20.81
CA ASP A 133 7.56 9.55 -19.53
C ASP A 133 8.66 9.78 -18.48
N ASN A 134 8.48 10.80 -17.64
CA ASN A 134 9.37 11.14 -16.52
C ASN A 134 8.56 11.27 -15.21
N PHE A 135 7.44 10.57 -15.12
CA PHE A 135 6.63 10.50 -13.92
C PHE A 135 7.38 9.75 -12.80
N ASP A 136 7.46 10.36 -11.62
CA ASP A 136 8.05 9.81 -10.40
C ASP A 136 9.40 9.09 -10.60
N PRO A 137 10.44 9.78 -11.09
CA PRO A 137 11.74 9.17 -11.39
C PRO A 137 12.45 8.61 -10.14
N ASN A 138 11.95 8.96 -8.94
CA ASN A 138 12.49 8.53 -7.66
C ASN A 138 11.64 7.43 -6.97
N GLY A 139 10.52 7.00 -7.56
CA GLY A 139 9.71 5.87 -7.10
C GLY A 139 8.91 6.10 -5.81
N PHE A 140 8.64 7.36 -5.42
CA PHE A 140 7.89 7.69 -4.21
C PHE A 140 6.37 7.48 -4.35
N GLY A 141 5.81 7.74 -5.53
CA GLY A 141 4.39 7.58 -5.84
C GLY A 141 3.89 6.14 -5.65
N LEU A 142 4.73 5.15 -5.98
CA LEU A 142 4.45 3.72 -5.77
C LEU A 142 4.26 3.36 -4.29
N SER A 143 4.94 4.05 -3.37
CA SER A 143 4.77 3.79 -1.94
C SER A 143 3.49 4.41 -1.38
N ARG A 144 3.01 5.51 -1.99
CA ARG A 144 1.86 6.30 -1.52
C ARG A 144 0.53 5.80 -2.05
N THR A 145 0.50 5.04 -3.15
CA THR A 145 -0.76 4.44 -3.62
C THR A 145 -1.39 3.50 -2.61
N HIS A 146 -0.64 2.95 -1.65
CA HIS A 146 -1.20 2.12 -0.58
C HIS A 146 -2.23 2.85 0.32
N GLU A 147 -2.27 4.18 0.29
CA GLU A 147 -3.27 5.00 1.00
C GLU A 147 -4.56 5.18 0.18
N LEU A 148 -4.49 4.98 -1.15
CA LEU A 148 -5.61 5.13 -2.08
C LEU A 148 -6.79 4.17 -1.79
N PRO A 149 -6.58 2.87 -1.48
CA PRO A 149 -7.66 1.94 -1.15
C PRO A 149 -8.53 2.43 0.01
N ILE A 150 -7.96 3.15 0.97
CA ILE A 150 -8.70 3.66 2.14
C ILE A 150 -9.75 4.67 1.68
N SER A 151 -9.34 5.68 0.90
CA SER A 151 -10.24 6.71 0.39
C SER A 151 -11.27 6.15 -0.62
N LEU A 152 -10.87 5.17 -1.43
CA LEU A 152 -11.77 4.51 -2.39
C LEU A 152 -12.80 3.61 -1.69
N MET A 153 -12.41 2.90 -0.63
CA MET A 153 -13.34 2.10 0.17
C MET A 153 -14.33 2.99 0.92
N TRP A 154 -13.88 4.13 1.46
CA TRP A 154 -14.81 5.12 2.01
C TRP A 154 -15.81 5.62 0.97
N LEU A 155 -15.36 5.92 -0.26
CA LEU A 155 -16.24 6.34 -1.36
C LEU A 155 -17.24 5.24 -1.74
N TYR A 156 -16.80 3.98 -1.76
CA TYR A 156 -17.66 2.82 -2.03
C TYR A 156 -18.75 2.64 -0.96
N ASP A 157 -18.39 2.75 0.31
CA ASP A 157 -19.30 2.49 1.44
C ASP A 157 -20.34 3.62 1.59
N ASN A 158 -19.93 4.89 1.38
CA ASN A 158 -20.77 6.05 1.69
C ASN A 158 -21.42 6.68 0.44
N HIS A 159 -20.74 6.66 -0.72
CA HIS A 159 -21.21 7.32 -1.94
C HIS A 159 -20.94 6.50 -3.21
N PRO A 160 -21.38 5.22 -3.30
CA PRO A 160 -21.03 4.33 -4.41
C PRO A 160 -21.52 4.82 -5.78
N ARG A 161 -22.65 5.54 -5.80
CA ARG A 161 -23.39 5.95 -7.00
C ARG A 161 -23.51 4.78 -7.99
N ASN A 162 -23.36 5.03 -9.30
CA ASN A 162 -23.34 4.00 -10.34
C ASN A 162 -21.91 3.46 -10.62
N ASN A 163 -20.92 3.80 -9.79
CA ASN A 163 -19.51 3.52 -10.03
C ASN A 163 -18.95 2.39 -9.15
N SER A 164 -19.78 1.67 -8.38
CA SER A 164 -19.32 0.61 -7.45
C SER A 164 -18.32 -0.37 -8.06
N GLN A 165 -18.55 -0.81 -9.30
CA GLN A 165 -17.66 -1.75 -10.01
C GLN A 165 -16.33 -1.11 -10.41
N ILE A 166 -16.35 0.18 -10.78
CA ILE A 166 -15.14 0.94 -11.13
C ILE A 166 -14.31 1.20 -9.87
N ILE A 167 -14.96 1.52 -8.75
CA ILE A 167 -14.28 1.77 -7.47
C ILE A 167 -13.60 0.48 -6.97
N LEU A 168 -14.33 -0.63 -6.90
CA LEU A 168 -13.76 -1.92 -6.53
C LEU A 168 -12.68 -2.39 -7.51
N GLY A 169 -12.89 -2.16 -8.81
CA GLY A 169 -11.90 -2.47 -9.85
C GLY A 169 -10.63 -1.62 -9.75
N ALA A 170 -10.71 -0.38 -9.28
CA ALA A 170 -9.55 0.46 -9.01
C ALA A 170 -8.79 -0.05 -7.78
N VAL A 171 -9.50 -0.31 -6.67
CA VAL A 171 -8.92 -0.91 -5.46
C VAL A 171 -8.22 -2.22 -5.80
N GLN A 172 -8.87 -3.12 -6.53
CA GLN A 172 -8.31 -4.43 -6.82
C GLN A 172 -7.12 -4.41 -7.79
N ARG A 173 -7.06 -3.43 -8.71
CA ARG A 173 -5.88 -3.22 -9.56
C ARG A 173 -4.72 -2.57 -8.81
N ASP A 174 -5.04 -1.78 -7.79
CA ASP A 174 -4.06 -1.11 -6.92
C ASP A 174 -3.53 -2.02 -5.80
N GLN A 175 -4.18 -3.16 -5.52
CA GLN A 175 -3.73 -4.15 -4.55
C GLN A 175 -2.69 -5.11 -5.16
N PRO A 176 -1.40 -5.05 -4.79
CA PRO A 176 -0.50 -6.16 -5.02
C PRO A 176 -0.92 -7.34 -4.13
N SER A 177 -0.90 -8.55 -4.70
CA SER A 177 -1.21 -9.80 -3.99
C SER A 177 -0.16 -10.04 -2.89
N ALA A 178 -0.42 -9.56 -1.67
CA ALA A 178 0.56 -9.56 -0.59
C ALA A 178 0.60 -10.90 0.15
N PHE A 179 1.56 -11.74 -0.24
CA PHE A 179 2.03 -12.89 0.53
C PHE A 179 3.60 -12.91 0.41
N GLU A 180 4.43 -13.25 1.44
CA GLU A 180 5.93 -13.35 1.29
C GLU A 180 6.67 -14.57 1.89
N LEU A 181 7.55 -15.26 1.10
CA LEU A 181 8.37 -16.52 1.14
C LEU A 181 9.67 -16.54 2.00
N VAL A 182 10.22 -17.74 2.29
CA VAL A 182 11.42 -18.10 3.06
C VAL A 182 12.51 -18.58 2.10
N GLN A 183 13.67 -17.89 2.07
CA GLN A 183 15.07 -18.37 2.07
C GLN A 183 16.05 -17.31 1.48
N PRO A 184 17.36 -17.38 1.76
CA PRO A 184 18.31 -16.27 1.53
C PRO A 184 18.77 -16.06 0.07
N ALA A 185 18.24 -16.82 -0.88
CA ALA A 185 18.64 -16.74 -2.30
C ALA A 185 17.59 -16.03 -3.20
N VAL A 186 16.62 -15.34 -2.59
CA VAL A 186 15.30 -15.05 -3.19
C VAL A 186 15.16 -13.65 -3.81
N ALA A 187 16.24 -12.85 -3.89
CA ALA A 187 16.24 -11.74 -4.85
C ALA A 187 16.16 -12.34 -6.27
N GLY A 188 15.11 -12.01 -7.01
CA GLY A 188 14.87 -12.54 -8.36
C GLY A 188 13.88 -13.69 -8.43
N PHE A 189 12.74 -13.62 -7.73
CA PHE A 189 11.60 -14.51 -7.99
C PHE A 189 10.35 -13.73 -8.38
N ALA A 190 9.61 -14.25 -9.36
CA ALA A 190 8.23 -13.86 -9.68
C ALA A 190 7.29 -14.99 -9.24
N ILE A 191 6.17 -14.66 -8.62
CA ILE A 191 5.23 -15.64 -8.07
C ILE A 191 4.07 -15.91 -9.03
N ASP A 192 3.53 -17.12 -9.01
CA ASP A 192 2.22 -17.44 -9.58
C ASP A 192 1.16 -17.33 -8.49
N ALA A 193 0.52 -16.16 -8.40
CA ALA A 193 -0.46 -15.86 -7.36
C ALA A 193 -1.65 -16.85 -7.32
N SER A 194 -1.94 -17.55 -8.42
CA SER A 194 -3.04 -18.54 -8.47
C SER A 194 -2.75 -19.81 -7.67
N THR A 195 -1.48 -20.06 -7.35
CA THR A 195 -1.01 -21.23 -6.60
C THR A 195 -0.86 -20.97 -5.10
N ALA A 196 -1.21 -19.77 -4.63
CA ALA A 196 -1.02 -19.38 -3.24
C ALA A 196 -1.93 -20.20 -2.31
N LEU A 197 -1.32 -20.92 -1.38
CA LEU A 197 -2.00 -21.75 -0.38
C LEU A 197 -1.67 -21.27 1.02
N PHE A 198 -2.69 -20.89 1.78
CA PHE A 198 -2.54 -20.45 3.16
C PHE A 198 -2.42 -21.64 4.12
N HIS A 199 -1.42 -21.59 4.99
CA HIS A 199 -1.15 -22.59 6.01
C HIS A 199 -1.29 -21.97 7.40
N ARG A 200 -2.07 -22.61 8.26
CA ARG A 200 -2.10 -22.33 9.69
C ARG A 200 -1.55 -23.54 10.42
N ARG A 201 -0.59 -23.33 11.32
CA ARG A 201 -0.08 -24.37 12.21
C ARG A 201 -1.17 -24.69 13.23
N GLU A 202 -1.70 -25.91 13.19
CA GLU A 202 -2.56 -26.40 14.28
C GLU A 202 -1.71 -26.65 15.52
N SER A 203 -2.17 -26.11 16.64
CA SER A 203 -1.50 -26.15 17.93
C SER A 203 -2.50 -26.69 18.94
N SER A 204 -2.08 -27.60 19.82
CA SER A 204 -2.92 -28.12 20.89
C SER A 204 -3.20 -27.09 21.99
N SER A 205 -2.56 -25.91 21.94
CA SER A 205 -2.83 -24.76 22.81
C SER A 205 -3.11 -23.50 22.00
N ASP A 206 -4.10 -22.70 22.41
CA ASP A 206 -4.38 -21.38 21.81
C ASP A 206 -3.31 -20.31 22.14
N ALA A 207 -2.30 -20.65 22.96
CA ALA A 207 -1.24 -19.75 23.33
C ALA A 207 -0.23 -19.53 22.17
N LEU A 208 -0.06 -18.27 21.76
CA LEU A 208 0.95 -17.87 20.79
C LEU A 208 2.36 -17.93 21.39
N ALA A 209 3.34 -18.30 20.57
CA ALA A 209 4.75 -18.27 20.96
C ALA A 209 5.19 -16.84 21.32
N ASN A 210 6.07 -16.70 22.32
CA ASN A 210 6.61 -15.43 22.75
C ASN A 210 8.15 -15.46 22.72
N PRO A 211 8.83 -14.61 21.93
CA PRO A 211 8.25 -13.58 21.05
C PRO A 211 7.67 -14.18 19.75
N ILE A 212 6.50 -13.69 19.34
CA ILE A 212 5.76 -14.20 18.16
C ILE A 212 6.50 -13.99 16.84
N PHE A 213 7.47 -13.08 16.84
CA PHE A 213 8.33 -12.76 15.70
C PHE A 213 9.69 -13.48 15.73
N ALA A 214 9.92 -14.39 16.68
CA ALA A 214 11.06 -15.28 16.57
C ALA A 214 10.96 -16.12 15.29
N LYS A 215 12.11 -16.52 14.75
CA LYS A 215 12.18 -17.43 13.60
C LYS A 215 11.32 -18.67 13.88
N ASP A 216 10.43 -19.02 12.95
CA ASP A 216 9.50 -20.16 13.02
C ASP A 216 8.38 -20.06 14.09
N ALA A 217 8.29 -18.96 14.84
CA ALA A 217 7.24 -18.71 15.82
C ALA A 217 5.87 -18.33 15.23
N PRO A 218 5.77 -17.60 14.09
CA PRO A 218 4.46 -17.26 13.53
C PRO A 218 3.62 -18.50 13.21
N PRO A 219 2.33 -18.50 13.58
CA PRO A 219 1.44 -19.65 13.39
C PRO A 219 0.92 -19.75 11.96
N VAL A 220 1.26 -18.79 11.10
CA VAL A 220 0.77 -18.69 9.73
C VAL A 220 1.93 -18.65 8.76
N SER A 221 1.73 -19.30 7.63
CA SER A 221 2.60 -19.22 6.48
C SER A 221 1.79 -19.41 5.22
N ILE A 222 2.35 -19.13 4.05
CA ILE A 222 1.69 -19.40 2.78
C ILE A 222 2.69 -20.21 1.95
N SER A 223 2.27 -21.02 1.00
CA SER A 223 3.17 -21.54 -0.04
C SER A 223 2.70 -21.01 -1.37
N VAL A 224 3.61 -20.56 -2.22
CA VAL A 224 3.29 -20.18 -3.59
C VAL A 224 4.38 -20.69 -4.50
N ASP A 225 4.01 -21.05 -5.72
CA ASP A 225 4.98 -21.32 -6.76
C ASP A 225 5.58 -20.01 -7.25
N ALA A 226 6.87 -20.08 -7.54
CA ALA A 226 7.64 -18.98 -8.02
C ALA A 226 8.68 -19.43 -9.03
N TYR A 227 9.15 -18.48 -9.81
CA TYR A 227 10.06 -18.68 -10.91
C TYR A 227 11.22 -17.72 -10.76
N ARG A 228 12.42 -18.21 -10.99
CA ARG A 228 13.60 -17.34 -10.94
C ARG A 228 13.58 -16.38 -12.12
N VAL A 229 13.72 -15.08 -11.84
CA VAL A 229 13.72 -14.00 -12.83
C VAL A 229 14.95 -13.12 -12.63
N ASN A 230 15.37 -12.47 -13.71
CA ASN A 230 16.40 -11.45 -13.62
C ASN A 230 15.80 -10.18 -12.98
N TRP A 231 16.04 -9.99 -11.69
CA TRP A 231 15.60 -8.81 -10.94
C TRP A 231 16.83 -8.02 -10.50
N PRO A 232 17.16 -6.90 -11.15
CA PRO A 232 18.39 -6.17 -10.89
C PRO A 232 18.36 -5.49 -9.52
N THR A 233 19.53 -5.10 -9.05
CA THR A 233 19.71 -4.24 -7.87
C THR A 233 19.94 -2.80 -8.30
N THR A 234 19.31 -1.84 -7.64
CA THR A 234 19.50 -0.40 -7.81
C THR A 234 19.80 0.22 -6.45
N LEU A 235 20.87 1.00 -6.35
CA LEU A 235 21.29 1.67 -5.11
C LEU A 235 21.38 0.69 -3.91
N ASP A 236 22.01 -0.47 -4.13
CA ASP A 236 22.20 -1.54 -3.15
C ASP A 236 20.91 -2.19 -2.59
N ALA A 237 19.75 -1.87 -3.17
CA ALA A 237 18.47 -2.51 -2.91
C ALA A 237 17.97 -3.27 -4.15
N ALA A 238 16.95 -4.12 -3.99
CA ALA A 238 16.23 -4.65 -5.15
C ALA A 238 15.62 -3.49 -5.94
N ALA A 239 15.75 -3.51 -7.27
CA ALA A 239 15.09 -2.55 -8.13
C ALA A 239 13.55 -2.68 -8.02
N LEU A 240 12.80 -1.79 -8.66
CA LEU A 240 11.35 -1.95 -8.76
C LEU A 240 10.98 -3.35 -9.29
N PRO A 241 9.97 -4.02 -8.71
CA PRO A 241 9.53 -5.33 -9.19
C PRO A 241 9.17 -5.29 -10.69
N PRO A 242 9.73 -6.16 -11.54
CA PRO A 242 9.30 -6.24 -12.93
C PRO A 242 7.81 -6.56 -13.05
N ILE A 243 7.13 -5.93 -14.00
CA ILE A 243 5.71 -6.21 -14.30
C ILE A 243 5.65 -7.45 -15.19
N HIS A 244 4.92 -8.47 -14.76
CA HIS A 244 4.64 -9.69 -15.55
C HIS A 244 5.84 -10.26 -16.31
N PRO A 245 6.98 -10.55 -15.63
CA PRO A 245 8.13 -11.09 -16.31
C PRO A 245 7.79 -12.46 -16.90
N PRO A 246 8.21 -12.74 -18.15
CA PRO A 246 8.06 -14.07 -18.74
C PRO A 246 8.94 -15.06 -17.97
N VAL A 247 8.40 -16.26 -17.73
CA VAL A 247 9.07 -17.29 -16.94
C VAL A 247 9.17 -18.61 -17.68
N ASN A 248 10.15 -19.43 -17.28
CA ASN A 248 10.33 -20.78 -17.81
C ASN A 248 9.79 -21.82 -16.81
N ALA A 249 9.00 -22.78 -17.31
CA ALA A 249 8.45 -23.88 -16.52
C ALA A 249 9.54 -24.66 -15.76
N ALA A 250 10.73 -24.78 -16.34
CA ALA A 250 11.86 -25.49 -15.74
C ALA A 250 12.40 -24.82 -14.46
N ASP A 251 12.18 -23.52 -14.30
CA ASP A 251 12.66 -22.73 -13.14
C ASP A 251 11.63 -22.67 -12.00
N ARG A 252 10.51 -23.39 -12.12
CA ARG A 252 9.45 -23.43 -11.11
C ARG A 252 9.98 -24.01 -9.80
N THR A 253 9.74 -23.31 -8.72
CA THR A 253 10.01 -23.76 -7.36
C THR A 253 8.89 -23.31 -6.44
N THR A 254 8.54 -24.13 -5.45
CA THR A 254 7.63 -23.71 -4.39
C THR A 254 8.45 -23.14 -3.26
N ILE A 255 8.11 -21.93 -2.85
CA ILE A 255 8.76 -21.28 -1.73
C ILE A 255 7.77 -21.21 -0.53
N LYS A 256 8.20 -20.81 0.69
CA LYS A 256 7.27 -20.72 1.86
C LYS A 256 7.17 -19.36 2.54
N LEU A 257 6.02 -18.69 2.53
CA LEU A 257 5.77 -17.32 3.03
C LEU A 257 5.60 -17.21 4.55
N ILE A 258 6.26 -16.28 5.24
CA ILE A 258 6.11 -15.97 6.67
C ILE A 258 5.90 -14.47 6.94
N PRO A 259 5.31 -14.08 8.08
CA PRO A 259 5.07 -12.67 8.40
C PRO A 259 6.32 -11.78 8.45
N PHE A 260 6.18 -10.56 7.93
CA PHE A 260 7.23 -9.54 7.76
C PHE A 260 8.13 -9.32 8.99
N GLY A 261 7.54 -9.26 10.19
CA GLY A 261 8.27 -9.02 11.43
C GLY A 261 9.20 -10.17 11.85
N ALA A 262 9.01 -11.38 11.31
CA ALA A 262 9.77 -12.58 11.69
C ALA A 262 10.90 -12.95 10.70
N ALA A 263 11.06 -12.19 9.61
CA ALA A 263 12.05 -12.45 8.57
C ALA A 263 13.28 -11.53 8.67
N LYS A 264 14.43 -12.03 8.21
CA LYS A 264 15.70 -11.26 8.14
C LYS A 264 15.78 -10.36 6.90
N LEU A 265 15.21 -10.80 5.78
CA LEU A 265 15.00 -10.02 4.57
C LEU A 265 13.52 -9.67 4.50
N ARG A 266 13.21 -8.45 4.05
CA ARG A 266 11.85 -7.88 4.05
C ARG A 266 11.52 -7.43 2.63
N ILE A 267 10.52 -8.02 2.00
CA ILE A 267 10.04 -7.61 0.68
C ILE A 267 8.54 -7.31 0.79
N ALA A 268 8.15 -6.10 0.39
CA ALA A 268 6.75 -5.70 0.45
C ALA A 268 5.93 -6.22 -0.75
N GLN A 269 6.58 -6.58 -1.86
CA GLN A 269 5.93 -6.86 -3.13
C GLN A 269 6.72 -7.87 -3.99
N PHE A 270 6.01 -8.82 -4.62
CA PHE A 270 6.56 -9.71 -5.65
C PHE A 270 6.02 -9.36 -7.04
N PRO A 271 6.83 -9.52 -8.10
CA PRO A 271 6.35 -9.67 -9.47
C PRO A 271 5.39 -10.85 -9.58
N VAL A 272 4.29 -10.70 -10.35
CA VAL A 272 3.45 -11.83 -10.74
C VAL A 272 3.96 -12.38 -12.07
N ALA A 273 4.33 -13.65 -12.15
CA ALA A 273 4.88 -14.27 -13.35
C ALA A 273 3.89 -14.31 -14.54
N ASP A 274 4.37 -14.07 -15.77
CA ASP A 274 3.61 -14.40 -16.98
C ASP A 274 3.81 -15.87 -17.35
N ILE A 275 2.81 -16.68 -17.02
CA ILE A 275 2.80 -18.14 -17.21
C ILE A 275 2.20 -18.58 -18.56
N SER A 276 1.88 -17.65 -19.47
CA SER A 276 1.20 -17.96 -20.74
C SER A 276 1.98 -18.98 -21.59
N ALA A 277 3.31 -18.86 -21.63
CA ALA A 277 4.19 -19.80 -22.34
C ALA A 277 4.35 -21.16 -21.63
N VAL A 278 4.23 -21.18 -20.29
CA VAL A 278 4.29 -22.40 -19.47
C VAL A 278 3.06 -23.27 -19.73
N ILE A 279 1.88 -22.66 -19.72
CA ILE A 279 0.60 -23.33 -19.99
C ILE A 279 0.63 -23.97 -21.39
N LEU A 280 1.12 -23.24 -22.41
CA LEU A 280 1.24 -23.79 -23.78
C LEU A 280 2.21 -24.97 -23.88
N CYS A 281 3.28 -25.01 -23.09
CA CYS A 281 4.21 -26.14 -23.04
C CYS A 281 3.60 -27.37 -22.35
N GLU A 282 2.88 -27.20 -21.23
CA GLU A 282 2.20 -28.31 -20.54
C GLU A 282 1.13 -28.95 -21.42
N TYR A 283 0.39 -28.16 -22.21
CA TYR A 283 -0.58 -28.69 -23.16
C TYR A 283 0.08 -29.44 -24.35
N ASN A 284 1.29 -29.05 -24.76
CA ASN A 284 2.03 -29.71 -25.85
C ASN A 284 2.80 -30.97 -25.41
N TRP A 285 2.98 -31.20 -24.10
CA TRP A 285 3.60 -32.40 -23.52
C TRP A 285 2.61 -33.53 -23.22
N CYS A 286 1.31 -33.34 -23.47
CA CYS A 286 0.35 -34.42 -23.50
C CYS A 286 0.50 -35.18 -24.83
N GLY A 287 1.53 -36.02 -24.91
CA GLY A 287 1.85 -36.85 -26.06
C GLY A 287 0.68 -37.78 -26.45
N SER A 288 -0.14 -37.33 -27.39
CA SER A 288 -0.90 -38.15 -28.32
C SER A 288 -1.14 -37.33 -29.58
N PRO A 289 -0.96 -37.90 -30.79
CA PRO A 289 -1.34 -37.18 -31.99
C PRO A 289 -2.85 -36.95 -31.90
N CYS A 290 -3.28 -35.70 -32.04
CA CYS A 290 -4.66 -35.40 -32.41
C CYS A 290 -5.02 -36.32 -33.58
N ARG A 291 -5.83 -37.35 -33.32
CA ARG A 291 -6.51 -38.08 -34.39
C ARG A 291 -7.32 -37.04 -35.12
N ALA A 292 -6.81 -36.62 -36.28
CA ALA A 292 -7.66 -36.09 -37.32
C ALA A 292 -8.83 -37.06 -37.43
N ARG A 293 -10.05 -36.59 -37.14
CA ARG A 293 -11.25 -37.22 -37.67
C ARG A 293 -11.15 -37.12 -39.18
N GLN A 294 -10.49 -38.09 -39.81
CA GLN A 294 -10.81 -38.46 -41.17
C GLN A 294 -12.28 -38.90 -41.14
N ASN A 295 -13.15 -38.07 -41.70
CA ASN A 295 -14.46 -38.50 -42.15
C ASN A 295 -14.24 -39.56 -43.24
N SER A 296 -14.12 -40.82 -42.84
CA SER A 296 -14.36 -41.96 -43.72
C SER A 296 -15.87 -42.12 -43.86
N LEU A 297 -16.47 -41.30 -44.74
CA LEU A 297 -17.70 -41.69 -45.42
C LEU A 297 -17.30 -42.43 -46.70
N GLU A 298 -16.92 -43.70 -46.54
CA GLU A 298 -16.98 -44.63 -47.66
C GLU A 298 -18.44 -45.02 -47.91
N LYS A 299 -18.93 -44.57 -49.07
CA LYS A 299 -19.91 -45.20 -49.94
C LYS A 299 -20.71 -46.37 -49.35
N ARG A 300 -22.03 -46.16 -49.23
CA ARG A 300 -23.01 -47.19 -49.58
C ARG A 300 -24.16 -46.57 -50.38
N ARG A 301 -24.29 -47.12 -51.60
CA ARG A 301 -25.29 -46.94 -52.67
C ARG A 301 -25.12 -45.72 -53.56
#